data_AF-A0A1Q7MVC6-F1
#
_entry.id   AF-A0A1Q7MVC6-F1
#
_cell.length_a   1.000
_cell.length_b   1.000
_cell.length_c   1.000
_cell.angle_alpha   90.00
_cell.angle_beta   90.00
_cell.angle_gamma   90.00
#
_symmetry.space_group_name_H-M   'P 1'
#
loop_
_entity.id
_entity.type
_entity.pdbx_description
1 polymer ?
#
loop_
_entity_poly.entity_id
_entity_poly.type
_entity_poly.pdbx_seq_one_letter_code
_entity_poly.pdbx_strand_id
1 'polypeptide(L)'
;MADREHLRALVDSLPEGALESAQAYLKAIQIWPPKEPEYPPEVQQHRKELEAKRDKFLKGHASGTWAVDRKNKSHASFGTSEHNWETGEYTIRTFHVYYDFPMEITERIRLKDEDQTLQYDFHISGLGNEHSFGLRFKANGG
;
A
#
# COMPACT_ATOMS: atom_id res chain seq x y z
N MET A 1 -37.48 9.04 -0.82
CA MET A 1 -36.60 10.16 -0.40
C MET A 1 -37.20 10.73 0.86
N ALA A 2 -36.41 10.97 1.92
CA ALA A 2 -36.94 11.56 3.14
C ALA A 2 -37.36 13.02 2.85
N ASP A 3 -38.63 13.35 3.11
CA ASP A 3 -39.17 14.69 2.98
C ASP A 3 -38.68 15.58 4.15
N ARG A 4 -38.57 16.88 3.91
CA ARG A 4 -38.09 17.88 4.86
C ARG A 4 -38.93 17.94 6.14
N GLU A 5 -40.23 17.73 6.03
CA GLU A 5 -41.13 17.66 7.19
C GLU A 5 -40.87 16.41 8.05
N HIS A 6 -40.59 15.28 7.39
CA HIS A 6 -40.27 14.03 8.07
C HIS A 6 -38.93 14.12 8.83
N LEU A 7 -37.94 14.81 8.26
CA LEU A 7 -36.66 15.07 8.94
C LEU A 7 -36.82 16.00 10.15
N ARG A 8 -37.70 17.00 10.08
CA ARG A 8 -37.99 17.89 11.21
C ARG A 8 -38.67 17.13 12.35
N ALA A 9 -39.70 16.34 12.04
CA ALA A 9 -40.37 15.52 13.05
C ALA A 9 -39.41 14.55 13.76
N LEU A 10 -38.45 13.97 13.03
CA LEU A 10 -37.40 13.14 13.62
C LEU A 10 -36.49 13.93 14.56
N VAL A 11 -36.03 15.12 14.15
CA VAL A 11 -35.22 16.00 15.02
C VAL A 11 -35.99 16.41 16.27
N ASP A 12 -37.27 16.77 16.13
CA ASP A 12 -38.12 17.20 17.24
C ASP A 12 -38.46 16.04 18.18
N SER A 13 -38.38 14.79 17.72
CA SER A 13 -38.57 13.59 18.54
C SER A 13 -37.33 13.16 19.33
N LEU A 14 -36.18 13.81 19.11
CA LEU A 14 -34.97 13.50 19.85
C LEU A 14 -35.07 14.02 21.30
N PRO A 15 -34.44 13.33 22.26
CA PRO A 15 -34.31 13.86 23.62
C PRO A 15 -33.63 15.23 23.64
N GLU A 16 -34.03 16.08 24.58
CA GLU A 16 -33.40 17.38 24.78
C GLU A 16 -31.89 17.20 25.03
N GLY A 17 -31.05 17.93 24.29
CA GLY A 17 -29.60 17.78 24.36
C GLY A 17 -28.99 16.68 23.50
N ALA A 18 -29.77 15.86 22.78
CA ALA A 18 -29.25 14.76 21.98
C ALA A 18 -28.38 15.24 20.81
N LEU A 19 -28.75 16.36 20.18
CA LEU A 19 -27.95 16.96 19.10
C LEU A 19 -26.63 17.53 19.63
N GLU A 20 -26.67 18.22 20.77
CA GLU A 20 -25.50 18.77 21.44
C GLU A 20 -24.55 17.66 21.89
N SER A 21 -25.09 16.57 22.45
CA SER A 21 -24.32 15.39 22.84
C SER A 21 -23.71 14.70 21.63
N ALA A 22 -24.46 14.52 20.55
CA ALA A 22 -23.95 13.95 19.31
C ALA A 22 -22.86 14.84 18.69
N GLN A 23 -23.04 16.17 18.70
CA GLN A 23 -22.05 17.12 18.22
C GLN A 23 -20.78 17.14 19.08
N ALA A 24 -20.93 17.08 20.40
CA ALA A 24 -19.80 17.01 21.34
C ALA A 24 -19.02 15.71 21.15
N TYR A 25 -19.72 14.58 21.03
CA TYR A 25 -19.11 13.30 20.74
C TYR A 25 -18.40 13.31 19.38
N LEU A 26 -19.07 13.77 18.32
CA LEU A 26 -18.47 13.88 16.99
C LEU A 26 -17.24 14.79 16.98
N LYS A 27 -17.23 15.92 17.69
CA LYS A 27 -16.02 16.74 17.84
C LYS A 27 -14.89 16.01 18.58
N ALA A 28 -15.23 15.14 19.53
CA ALA A 28 -14.24 14.35 20.25
C ALA A 28 -13.66 13.20 19.41
N ILE A 29 -14.44 12.62 18.48
CA ILE A 29 -14.01 11.47 17.66
C ILE A 29 -13.59 11.83 16.22
N GLN A 30 -14.11 12.92 15.65
CA GLN A 30 -13.75 13.46 14.33
C GLN A 30 -12.69 14.56 14.49
N ILE A 31 -11.55 14.20 15.08
CA ILE A 31 -10.38 15.08 15.08
C ILE A 31 -9.84 15.07 13.65
N TRP A 32 -10.14 16.13 12.89
CA TRP A 32 -9.58 16.35 11.56
C TRP A 32 -8.64 17.58 11.58
N PRO A 33 -7.39 17.45 11.08
CA PRO A 33 -6.78 16.22 10.60
C PRO A 33 -6.53 15.23 11.75
N PRO A 34 -6.53 13.91 11.48
CA PRO A 34 -6.13 12.91 12.46
C PRO A 34 -4.76 13.30 13.03
N LYS A 35 -4.63 13.30 14.37
CA LYS A 35 -3.33 13.53 14.99
C LYS A 35 -2.40 12.41 14.53
N GLU A 36 -1.28 12.76 13.93
CA GLU A 36 -0.26 11.76 13.58
C GLU A 36 0.22 11.08 14.86
N PRO A 37 0.32 9.75 14.89
CA PRO A 37 0.89 9.04 16.02
C PRO A 37 2.33 9.52 16.26
N GLU A 38 2.59 10.00 17.48
CA GLU A 38 3.93 10.39 17.93
C GLU A 38 4.71 9.13 18.27
N TYR A 39 5.69 8.78 17.44
CA TYR A 39 6.60 7.67 17.69
C TYR A 39 7.91 8.14 18.34
N PRO A 40 8.58 7.30 19.14
CA PRO A 40 9.92 7.58 19.65
C PRO A 40 10.89 7.99 18.52
N PRO A 41 11.86 8.89 18.76
CA PRO A 41 12.78 9.38 17.73
C PRO A 41 13.51 8.27 16.95
N GLU A 42 13.88 7.19 17.63
CA GLU A 42 14.53 6.01 17.03
C GLU A 42 13.65 5.35 15.97
N VAL A 43 12.35 5.24 16.23
CA VAL A 43 11.36 4.65 15.31
C VAL A 43 11.18 5.54 14.10
N GLN A 44 11.13 6.87 14.31
CA GLN A 44 11.03 7.83 13.20
C GLN A 44 12.27 7.80 12.31
N GLN A 45 13.45 7.73 12.91
CA GLN A 45 14.71 7.65 12.16
C GLN A 45 14.79 6.36 11.36
N HIS A 46 14.46 5.22 11.99
CA HIS A 46 14.45 3.93 11.32
C HIS A 46 13.45 3.88 10.15
N ARG A 47 12.25 4.43 10.36
CA ARG A 47 11.25 4.59 9.29
C ARG A 47 11.81 5.39 8.11
N LYS A 48 12.47 6.54 8.35
CA LYS A 48 13.08 7.34 7.28
C LYS A 48 14.15 6.56 6.50
N GLU A 49 14.95 5.75 7.16
CA GLU A 49 15.96 4.90 6.50
C GLU A 49 15.31 3.88 5.57
N LEU A 50 14.22 3.26 6.00
CA LEU A 50 13.46 2.32 5.19
C LEU A 50 12.71 3.01 4.04
N GLU A 51 12.15 4.20 4.26
CA GLU A 51 11.54 5.02 3.20
C GLU A 51 12.58 5.43 2.16
N ALA A 52 13.82 5.77 2.55
CA ALA A 52 14.90 6.04 1.61
C ALA A 52 15.29 4.81 0.79
N LYS A 53 15.29 3.60 1.39
CA LYS A 53 15.50 2.34 0.66
C LYS A 53 14.38 2.09 -0.34
N ARG A 54 13.12 2.27 0.09
CA ARG A 54 11.93 2.17 -0.78
C ARG A 54 12.07 3.09 -1.98
N ASP A 55 12.36 4.37 -1.76
CA ASP A 55 12.41 5.39 -2.82
C ASP A 55 13.57 5.17 -3.79
N LYS A 56 14.66 4.57 -3.32
CA LYS A 56 15.77 4.15 -4.18
C LYS A 56 15.40 2.95 -5.05
N PHE A 57 14.64 1.99 -4.52
CA PHE A 57 14.27 0.77 -5.22
C PHE A 57 13.07 0.95 -6.17
N LEU A 58 11.98 1.56 -5.68
CA LEU A 58 10.78 1.81 -6.45
C LEU A 58 11.02 2.97 -7.41
N LYS A 59 10.83 2.72 -8.70
CA LYS A 59 10.92 3.75 -9.73
C LYS A 59 9.53 4.35 -9.95
N GLY A 60 9.40 5.65 -9.73
CA GLY A 60 8.18 6.40 -10.01
C GLY A 60 7.15 6.38 -8.88
N HIS A 61 5.88 6.65 -9.23
CA HIS A 61 4.80 6.72 -8.24
C HIS A 61 4.53 5.34 -7.65
N ALA A 62 4.67 5.21 -6.33
CA ALA A 62 4.39 3.99 -5.60
C ALA A 62 3.13 4.14 -4.77
N SER A 63 2.26 3.12 -4.80
CA SER A 63 1.11 3.03 -3.90
C SER A 63 1.41 2.00 -2.82
N GLY A 64 0.95 2.25 -1.60
CA GLY A 64 1.24 1.34 -0.51
C GLY A 64 0.71 1.80 0.83
N THR A 65 1.02 1.00 1.84
CA THR A 65 0.65 1.27 3.23
C THR A 65 1.85 1.11 4.14
N TRP A 66 1.82 1.87 5.23
CA TRP A 66 2.79 1.80 6.31
C TRP A 66 2.06 1.65 7.63
N ALA A 67 2.54 0.74 8.46
CA ALA A 67 2.07 0.55 9.82
C ALA A 67 3.25 0.33 10.76
N VAL A 68 3.03 0.62 12.04
CA VAL A 68 3.94 0.32 13.13
C VAL A 68 3.16 -0.49 14.16
N ASP A 69 3.73 -1.61 14.59
CA ASP A 69 3.08 -2.48 15.59
C ASP A 69 3.26 -1.95 17.03
N ARG A 70 2.66 -2.65 18.00
CA ARG A 70 2.76 -2.29 19.43
C ARG A 70 4.17 -2.40 20.01
N LYS A 71 5.10 -3.06 19.31
CA LYS A 71 6.51 -3.21 19.67
C LYS A 71 7.39 -2.23 18.88
N ASN A 72 6.80 -1.22 18.25
CA ASN A 72 7.47 -0.24 17.42
C ASN A 72 8.19 -0.84 16.19
N LYS A 73 7.66 -1.95 15.66
CA LYS A 73 8.18 -2.61 14.45
C LYS A 73 7.44 -2.15 13.22
N SER A 74 8.20 -1.83 12.18
CA SER A 74 7.68 -1.35 10.90
C SER A 74 7.14 -2.49 10.06
N HIS A 75 5.97 -2.24 9.47
CA HIS A 75 5.34 -3.08 8.46
C HIS A 75 4.96 -2.21 7.27
N ALA A 76 5.38 -2.60 6.08
CA ALA A 76 5.09 -1.84 4.89
C ALA A 76 4.93 -2.74 3.66
N SER A 77 4.15 -2.24 2.72
CA SER A 77 3.99 -2.82 1.40
C SER A 77 3.76 -1.70 0.41
N PHE A 78 4.70 -1.50 -0.50
CA PHE A 78 4.63 -0.51 -1.57
C PHE A 78 4.89 -1.17 -2.91
N GLY A 79 4.09 -0.84 -3.92
CA GLY A 79 4.22 -1.37 -5.27
C GLY A 79 4.27 -0.28 -6.32
N THR A 80 5.01 -0.54 -7.39
CA THR A 80 4.90 0.17 -8.66
C THR A 80 4.86 -0.85 -9.79
N SER A 81 4.15 -0.52 -10.86
CA SER A 81 4.11 -1.34 -12.06
C SER A 81 4.34 -0.50 -13.29
N GLU A 82 5.09 -1.03 -14.24
CA GLU A 82 5.46 -0.38 -15.49
C GLU A 82 5.13 -1.33 -16.65
N HIS A 83 4.44 -0.80 -17.67
CA HIS A 83 4.15 -1.55 -18.89
C HIS A 83 4.81 -0.84 -20.07
N ASN A 84 5.76 -1.52 -20.70
CA ASN A 84 6.35 -1.09 -21.96
C ASN A 84 5.61 -1.76 -23.13
N TRP A 85 4.75 -1.00 -23.80
CA TRP A 85 3.95 -1.47 -24.93
C TRP A 85 4.76 -1.76 -26.20
N GLU A 86 5.96 -1.19 -26.35
CA GLU A 86 6.82 -1.41 -27.51
C GLU A 86 7.54 -2.76 -27.43
N THR A 87 7.84 -3.23 -26.21
CA THR A 87 8.57 -4.48 -25.96
C THR A 87 7.68 -5.59 -25.39
N GLY A 88 6.43 -5.29 -25.05
CA GLY A 88 5.54 -6.21 -24.34
C GLY A 88 6.03 -6.58 -22.92
N GLU A 89 6.95 -5.79 -22.35
CA GLU A 89 7.48 -6.02 -21.00
C GLU A 89 6.58 -5.37 -19.96
N TYR A 90 6.10 -6.18 -19.01
CA TYR A 90 5.40 -5.73 -17.82
C TYR A 90 6.25 -6.02 -16.59
N THR A 91 6.63 -4.97 -15.86
CA THR A 91 7.46 -5.05 -14.65
C THR A 91 6.66 -4.61 -13.43
N ILE A 92 6.64 -5.44 -12.38
CA ILE A 92 6.16 -5.06 -11.05
C ILE A 92 7.36 -5.00 -10.10
N ARG A 93 7.46 -3.93 -9.32
CA ARG A 93 8.44 -3.79 -8.23
C ARG A 93 7.68 -3.59 -6.94
N THR A 94 7.98 -4.43 -5.95
CA THR A 94 7.34 -4.39 -4.63
C THR A 94 8.39 -4.27 -3.54
N PHE A 95 8.24 -3.28 -2.68
CA PHE A 95 9.04 -3.09 -1.48
C PHE A 95 8.20 -3.49 -0.26
N HIS A 96 8.65 -4.52 0.44
CA HIS A 96 8.04 -4.98 1.68
C HIS A 96 8.93 -4.65 2.86
N VAL A 97 8.32 -4.31 3.99
CA VAL A 97 8.97 -4.35 5.29
C VAL A 97 8.18 -5.29 6.17
N TYR A 98 8.84 -6.31 6.69
CA TYR A 98 8.26 -7.25 7.64
C TYR A 98 9.08 -7.25 8.93
N TYR A 99 8.54 -6.68 10.01
CA TYR A 99 9.26 -6.50 11.27
C TYR A 99 10.63 -5.82 11.11
N ASP A 100 10.65 -4.64 10.49
CA ASP A 100 11.87 -3.87 10.15
C ASP A 100 12.79 -4.51 9.10
N PHE A 101 12.45 -5.69 8.56
CA PHE A 101 13.25 -6.34 7.53
C PHE A 101 12.75 -5.93 6.13
N PRO A 102 13.53 -5.12 5.38
CA PRO A 102 13.18 -4.76 4.02
C PRO A 102 13.41 -5.93 3.07
N MET A 103 12.49 -6.10 2.13
CA MET A 103 12.56 -7.03 1.01
C MET A 103 12.18 -6.30 -0.27
N GLU A 104 12.94 -6.54 -1.31
CA GLU A 104 12.77 -5.96 -2.64
C GLU A 104 12.41 -7.09 -3.61
N ILE A 105 11.25 -7.01 -4.24
CA ILE A 105 10.75 -8.00 -5.19
C ILE A 105 10.61 -7.33 -6.55
N THR A 106 11.15 -7.94 -7.59
CA THR A 106 10.95 -7.56 -8.98
C THR A 106 10.38 -8.75 -9.74
N GLU A 107 9.21 -8.55 -10.33
CA GLU A 107 8.57 -9.49 -11.24
C GLU A 107 8.57 -8.89 -12.63
N ARG A 108 8.94 -9.68 -13.64
CA ARG A 108 8.94 -9.26 -15.04
C ARG A 108 8.25 -10.29 -15.90
N ILE A 109 7.29 -9.84 -16.69
CA ILE A 109 6.55 -10.63 -17.66
C ILE A 109 6.89 -10.10 -19.04
N ARG A 110 7.25 -10.97 -19.96
CA ARG A 110 7.54 -10.63 -21.35
C ARG A 110 6.95 -11.66 -22.29
N LEU A 111 6.26 -11.19 -23.34
CA LEU A 111 5.91 -12.03 -24.48
C LEU A 111 7.03 -11.92 -25.52
N LYS A 112 7.55 -13.07 -25.98
CA LYS A 112 8.49 -13.11 -27.10
C LYS A 112 7.73 -13.38 -28.38
N ASP A 113 7.73 -12.41 -29.29
CA ASP A 113 7.00 -12.49 -30.56
C ASP A 113 7.52 -13.62 -31.47
N GLU A 114 8.81 -13.94 -31.39
CA GLU A 114 9.45 -14.93 -32.26
C GLU A 114 8.93 -16.37 -32.06
N ASP A 115 8.59 -16.75 -30.83
CA ASP A 115 8.20 -18.13 -30.49
C ASP A 115 6.93 -18.24 -29.64
N GLN A 116 6.19 -17.14 -29.48
CA GLN A 116 5.03 -17.01 -28.59
C GLN A 116 5.29 -17.54 -27.17
N THR A 117 6.53 -17.42 -26.69
CA THR A 117 6.87 -17.80 -25.32
C THR A 117 6.58 -16.64 -24.38
N LEU A 118 5.74 -16.90 -23.38
CA LEU A 118 5.62 -16.03 -22.21
C LEU A 118 6.75 -16.36 -21.24
N GLN A 119 7.58 -15.36 -20.93
CA GLN A 119 8.65 -15.46 -19.94
C GLN A 119 8.25 -14.68 -18.69
N TYR A 120 8.35 -15.33 -17.54
CA TYR A 120 8.20 -14.73 -16.22
C TYR A 120 9.54 -14.81 -15.49
N ASP A 121 10.09 -13.69 -15.07
CA ASP A 121 11.31 -13.60 -14.27
C ASP A 121 10.95 -13.04 -12.88
N PHE A 122 11.30 -13.76 -11.83
CA PHE A 122 11.14 -13.35 -10.44
C PHE A 122 12.51 -13.13 -9.81
N HIS A 123 12.66 -12.02 -9.09
CA HIS A 123 13.82 -11.75 -8.26
C HIS A 123 13.37 -11.17 -6.92
N ILE A 124 13.88 -11.72 -5.83
CA ILE A 124 13.70 -11.20 -4.48
C ILE A 124 15.06 -11.01 -3.83
N SER A 125 15.24 -9.91 -3.12
CA SER A 125 16.40 -9.69 -2.26
C SER A 125 15.97 -9.13 -0.90
N GLY A 126 16.75 -9.46 0.13
CA GLY A 126 16.47 -9.05 1.50
C GLY A 126 17.39 -9.75 2.48
N LEU A 127 17.71 -9.09 3.61
CA LEU A 127 18.57 -9.66 4.66
C LEU A 127 19.95 -10.15 4.16
N GLY A 128 20.48 -9.54 3.10
CA GLY A 128 21.76 -9.93 2.51
C GLY A 128 21.71 -11.21 1.67
N ASN A 129 20.52 -11.78 1.46
CA ASN A 129 20.30 -12.90 0.55
C ASN A 129 19.52 -12.45 -0.68
N GLU A 130 19.70 -13.18 -1.76
CA GLU A 130 18.94 -13.01 -3.00
C GLU A 130 18.49 -14.37 -3.53
N HIS A 131 17.31 -14.38 -4.15
CA HIS A 131 16.79 -15.54 -4.85
C HIS A 131 16.11 -15.10 -6.15
N SER A 132 16.25 -15.91 -7.18
CA SER A 132 15.60 -15.65 -8.46
C SER A 132 15.26 -16.95 -9.16
N PHE A 133 14.19 -16.91 -9.95
CA PHE A 133 13.83 -17.99 -10.86
C PHE A 133 13.14 -17.42 -12.10
N GLY A 134 13.17 -18.20 -13.17
CA GLY A 134 12.50 -17.88 -14.42
C GLY A 134 11.60 -19.02 -14.86
N LEU A 135 10.41 -18.69 -15.32
CA LEU A 135 9.46 -19.63 -15.91
C LEU A 135 9.24 -19.25 -17.39
N ARG A 136 9.07 -20.27 -18.22
CA ARG A 136 8.75 -20.10 -19.64
C ARG A 136 7.52 -20.93 -19.97
N PHE A 137 6.53 -20.29 -20.55
CA PHE A 137 5.31 -20.92 -21.01
C PHE A 137 5.28 -20.80 -22.52
N LYS A 138 5.31 -21.94 -23.22
CA LYS A 138 5.10 -21.97 -24.67
C LYS A 138 3.61 -22.13 -24.93
N ALA A 139 3.07 -21.36 -25.87
CA ALA A 139 1.74 -21.63 -26.38
C ALA A 139 1.74 -23.05 -27.00
N ASN A 140 0.85 -23.92 -26.51
CA ASN A 140 0.53 -25.14 -27.24
C ASN A 140 -0.27 -24.68 -28.46
N GLY A 141 0.29 -24.85 -29.67
CA GLY A 141 -0.36 -24.44 -30.90
C GLY A 141 -1.84 -24.83 -30.91
N GLY A 142 -2.71 -23.83 -31.14
CA GLY A 142 -4.13 -24.05 -31.39
C GLY A 142 -4.37 -24.65 -32.76
#